data_AF-A0A1M7KG70-F1
#
_entry.id   AF-A0A1M7KG70-F1
#
_cell.length_a   1.000
_cell.length_b   1.000
_cell.length_c   1.000
_cell.angle_alpha   90.00
_cell.angle_beta   90.00
_cell.angle_gamma   90.00
#
_symmetry.space_group_name_H-M   'P 1'
#
loop_
_entity.id
_entity.type
_entity.pdbx_description
1 polymer ?
#
loop_
_entity_poly.entity_id
_entity_poly.type
_entity_poly.pdbx_seq_one_letter_code
_entity_poly.pdbx_strand_id
1 'polypeptide(L)'
;MNYQVVIKNIDTVNEVEGYWSDEDFVVLLQKFNYPDGATAEKSSLPELLEMAISDYEPNEAAQIVLEYKLGDELSAGQIEQISNNMLIDKVCEEYPEIHMQGRLFHVNQLLFKAYNGKFPNAKASVVHFSMTPTNGEVQKLTAENILKLLNNGLSDRNLIKRLFEEQMSKNIQFPEAESIIWELTTEDNVNYDLVTSENWINKDDVTASEFESVLEEVEDEA
;
A
#
# COMPACT_ATOMS: atom_id res chain seq x y z
N MET A 1 -2.77 -27.22 5.58
CA MET A 1 -1.85 -27.12 6.74
C MET A 1 -2.42 -26.16 7.78
N ASN A 2 -2.42 -26.53 9.06
CA ASN A 2 -2.97 -25.67 10.13
C ASN A 2 -1.93 -24.68 10.64
N TYR A 3 -2.35 -23.46 10.91
CA TYR A 3 -1.54 -22.39 11.46
C TYR A 3 -2.20 -21.77 12.68
N GLN A 4 -1.39 -21.51 13.69
CA GLN A 4 -1.71 -20.56 14.74
C GLN A 4 -1.37 -19.15 14.25
N VAL A 5 -2.36 -18.27 14.21
CA VAL A 5 -2.20 -16.88 13.81
C VAL A 5 -2.38 -15.98 15.02
N VAL A 6 -1.48 -15.01 15.20
CA VAL A 6 -1.55 -13.99 16.25
C VAL A 6 -1.30 -12.62 15.63
N ILE A 7 -2.33 -11.77 15.59
CA ILE A 7 -2.23 -10.36 15.23
C ILE A 7 -1.80 -9.59 16.47
N LYS A 8 -0.58 -9.06 16.45
CA LYS A 8 0.05 -8.38 17.59
C LYS A 8 -0.37 -6.91 17.67
N ASN A 9 -0.33 -6.22 16.53
CA ASN A 9 -0.67 -4.81 16.44
C ASN A 9 -1.09 -4.43 15.02
N ILE A 10 -1.86 -3.35 14.91
CA ILE A 10 -2.14 -2.66 13.65
C ILE A 10 -1.88 -1.18 13.88
N ASP A 11 -0.88 -0.65 13.18
CA ASP A 11 -0.54 0.77 13.19
C ASP A 11 -1.12 1.45 11.95
N THR A 12 -1.63 2.67 12.14
CA THR A 12 -2.10 3.51 11.05
C THR A 12 -1.07 4.60 10.80
N VAL A 13 -0.53 4.65 9.57
CA VAL A 13 0.53 5.59 9.19
C VAL A 13 0.11 6.46 8.02
N ASN A 14 0.61 7.70 8.00
CA ASN A 14 0.44 8.60 6.85
C ASN A 14 1.52 8.36 5.78
N GLU A 15 2.60 7.65 6.10
CA GLU A 15 3.71 7.42 5.17
C GLU A 15 4.31 6.04 5.41
N VAL A 16 4.78 5.43 4.34
CA VAL A 16 5.61 4.23 4.38
C VAL A 16 7.04 4.69 4.14
N GLU A 17 7.89 4.54 5.16
CA GLU A 17 9.26 5.02 5.13
C GLU A 17 10.07 4.33 4.02
N GLY A 18 10.93 5.10 3.34
CA GLY A 18 11.83 4.56 2.32
C GLY A 18 11.20 4.34 0.94
N TYR A 19 9.91 4.65 0.74
CA TYR A 19 9.28 4.52 -0.58
C TYR A 19 9.89 5.44 -1.65
N TRP A 20 10.13 6.71 -1.30
CA TRP A 20 10.79 7.68 -2.16
C TRP A 20 12.29 7.65 -1.89
N SER A 21 13.08 7.33 -2.91
CA SER A 21 14.55 7.34 -2.85
C SER A 21 15.12 8.75 -2.98
N ASP A 22 16.39 8.92 -2.60
CA ASP A 22 17.12 10.18 -2.86
C ASP A 22 17.10 10.53 -4.35
N GLU A 23 17.24 9.53 -5.23
CA GLU A 23 17.16 9.68 -6.67
C GLU A 23 15.79 10.17 -7.13
N ASP A 24 14.70 9.63 -6.55
CA ASP A 24 13.34 10.12 -6.84
C ASP A 24 13.19 11.59 -6.48
N PHE A 25 13.66 11.98 -5.29
CA PHE A 25 13.59 13.38 -4.85
C PHE A 25 14.34 14.31 -5.79
N VAL A 26 15.55 13.94 -6.21
CA VAL A 26 16.37 14.75 -7.14
C VAL A 26 15.68 14.89 -8.50
N VAL A 27 15.11 13.81 -9.06
CA VAL A 27 14.41 13.87 -10.34
C VAL A 27 13.14 14.71 -10.25
N LEU A 28 12.37 14.56 -9.17
CA LEU A 28 11.17 15.37 -8.95
C LEU A 28 11.53 16.85 -8.78
N LEU A 29 12.56 17.20 -8.01
CA LEU A 29 13.06 18.57 -7.88
C LEU A 29 13.38 19.19 -9.24
N GLN A 30 14.05 18.45 -10.14
CA GLN A 30 14.31 18.91 -11.50
C GLN A 30 13.02 19.15 -12.30
N LYS A 31 12.02 18.28 -12.17
CA LYS A 31 10.70 18.44 -12.82
C LYS A 31 9.93 19.65 -12.29
N PHE A 32 10.14 20.02 -11.03
CA PHE A 32 9.63 21.24 -10.41
C PHE A 32 10.54 22.46 -10.61
N ASN A 33 11.43 22.44 -11.61
CA ASN A 33 12.35 23.53 -11.95
C ASN A 33 13.27 23.97 -10.79
N TYR A 34 13.64 23.03 -9.92
CA TYR A 34 14.60 23.21 -8.83
C TYR A 34 15.90 22.42 -9.10
N PRO A 35 16.79 22.91 -10.00
CA PRO A 35 17.96 22.15 -10.47
C PRO A 35 19.03 21.93 -9.39
N ASP A 36 19.09 22.77 -8.36
CA ASP A 36 20.11 22.71 -7.31
C ASP A 36 19.96 21.50 -6.38
N GLY A 37 18.82 20.79 -6.45
CA GLY A 37 18.54 19.58 -5.66
C GLY A 37 19.59 18.48 -5.81
N ALA A 38 20.24 18.36 -6.97
CA ALA A 38 21.28 17.36 -7.20
C ALA A 38 22.55 17.57 -6.34
N THR A 39 22.73 18.78 -5.80
CA THR A 39 23.89 19.14 -4.95
C THR A 39 23.51 19.35 -3.48
N ALA A 40 22.22 19.23 -3.15
CA ALA A 40 21.72 19.40 -1.81
C ALA A 40 22.12 18.23 -0.89
N GLU A 41 22.07 18.47 0.42
CA GLU A 41 22.24 17.38 1.39
C GLU A 41 21.04 16.43 1.32
N LYS A 42 21.30 15.12 1.32
CA LYS A 42 20.26 14.08 1.20
C LYS A 42 19.12 14.26 2.21
N SER A 43 19.46 14.59 3.45
CA SER A 43 18.49 14.85 4.53
C SER A 43 17.59 16.05 4.30
N SER A 44 17.96 16.98 3.40
CA SER A 44 17.17 18.17 3.06
C SER A 44 16.27 17.97 1.84
N LEU A 45 16.46 16.89 1.07
CA LEU A 45 15.74 16.66 -0.18
C LEU A 45 14.20 16.63 0.00
N PRO A 46 13.63 15.97 1.05
CA PRO A 46 12.19 15.97 1.24
C PRO A 46 11.62 17.38 1.46
N GLU A 47 12.23 18.17 2.33
CA GLU A 47 11.79 19.54 2.64
C GLU A 47 11.91 20.45 1.40
N LEU A 48 13.00 20.32 0.64
CA LEU A 48 13.18 21.07 -0.60
C LEU A 48 12.11 20.71 -1.64
N LEU A 49 11.75 19.42 -1.76
CA LEU A 49 10.72 19.01 -2.70
C LEU A 49 9.34 19.52 -2.28
N GLU A 50 9.00 19.48 -0.98
CA GLU A 50 7.76 20.05 -0.47
C GLU A 50 7.65 21.55 -0.81
N MET A 51 8.74 22.31 -0.64
CA MET A 51 8.79 23.72 -1.04
C MET A 51 8.57 23.90 -2.55
N ALA A 52 9.29 23.14 -3.38
CA ALA A 52 9.19 23.24 -4.83
C ALA A 52 7.79 22.86 -5.36
N ILE A 53 7.14 21.86 -4.75
CA ILE A 53 5.76 21.48 -5.03
C ILE A 53 4.81 22.64 -4.71
N SER A 54 4.99 23.29 -3.57
CA SER A 54 4.06 24.31 -3.06
C SER A 54 3.97 25.58 -3.92
N ASP A 55 4.93 25.80 -4.83
CA ASP A 55 4.95 26.91 -5.79
C ASP A 55 3.99 26.71 -6.99
N TYR A 56 3.41 25.52 -7.13
CA TYR A 56 2.49 25.16 -8.22
C TYR A 56 1.05 25.07 -7.74
N GLU A 57 0.08 25.17 -8.65
CA GLU A 57 -1.31 24.83 -8.31
C GLU A 57 -1.43 23.33 -7.98
N PRO A 58 -2.27 22.93 -7.02
CA PRO A 58 -2.32 21.54 -6.52
C PRO A 58 -2.49 20.49 -7.61
N ASN A 59 -3.41 20.71 -8.56
CA ASN A 59 -3.63 19.79 -9.68
C ASN A 59 -2.42 19.75 -10.63
N GLU A 60 -1.76 20.88 -10.89
CA GLU A 60 -0.55 20.92 -11.73
C GLU A 60 0.61 20.14 -11.08
N ALA A 61 0.83 20.31 -9.78
CA ALA A 61 1.82 19.52 -9.04
C ALA A 61 1.48 18.03 -9.05
N ALA A 62 0.20 17.68 -8.85
CA ALA A 62 -0.24 16.30 -8.92
C ALA A 62 0.05 15.68 -10.29
N GLN A 63 -0.19 16.39 -11.39
CA GLN A 63 0.16 15.91 -12.74
C GLN A 63 1.65 15.62 -12.87
N ILE A 64 2.52 16.50 -12.37
CA ILE A 64 3.99 16.31 -12.44
C ILE A 64 4.43 15.05 -11.70
N VAL A 65 3.93 14.84 -10.49
CA VAL A 65 4.30 13.66 -9.68
C VAL A 65 3.71 12.37 -10.27
N LEU A 66 2.46 12.41 -10.74
CA LEU A 66 1.81 11.27 -11.40
C LEU A 66 2.51 10.88 -12.69
N GLU A 67 2.88 11.86 -13.52
CA GLU A 67 3.65 11.62 -14.76
C GLU A 67 5.00 10.96 -14.44
N TYR A 68 5.69 11.41 -13.40
CA TYR A 68 6.93 10.78 -12.96
C TYR A 68 6.73 9.31 -12.55
N LYS A 69 5.65 9.02 -11.82
CA LYS A 69 5.47 7.70 -11.19
C LYS A 69 4.71 6.68 -12.03
N LEU A 70 3.80 7.15 -12.89
CA LEU A 70 2.80 6.34 -13.60
C LEU A 70 2.69 6.69 -15.10
N GLY A 71 3.54 7.58 -15.63
CA GLY A 71 3.49 8.00 -17.04
C GLY A 71 3.72 6.88 -18.06
N ASP A 72 4.37 5.79 -17.66
CA ASP A 72 4.56 4.61 -18.52
C ASP A 72 3.28 3.74 -18.65
N GLU A 73 2.32 3.88 -17.72
CA GLU A 73 1.09 3.08 -17.67
C GLU A 73 -0.18 3.89 -17.93
N LEU A 74 -0.13 5.21 -17.67
CA LEU A 74 -1.26 6.11 -17.81
C LEU A 74 -1.04 7.09 -18.95
N SER A 75 -2.09 7.33 -19.73
CA SER A 75 -2.11 8.41 -20.72
C SER A 75 -2.17 9.78 -20.04
N ALA A 76 -1.72 10.82 -20.76
CA ALA A 76 -1.81 12.21 -20.29
C ALA A 76 -3.23 12.62 -19.84
N GLY A 77 -4.27 12.16 -20.56
CA GLY A 77 -5.67 12.42 -20.19
C GLY A 77 -6.09 11.73 -18.89
N GLN A 78 -5.60 10.50 -18.63
CA GLN A 78 -5.83 9.82 -17.36
C GLN A 78 -5.11 10.53 -16.21
N ILE A 79 -3.87 10.96 -16.43
CA ILE A 79 -3.09 11.71 -15.44
C ILE A 79 -3.78 13.04 -15.09
N GLU A 80 -4.24 13.78 -16.10
CA GLU A 80 -5.02 15.01 -15.89
C GLU A 80 -6.29 14.72 -15.09
N GLN A 81 -7.05 13.68 -15.44
CA GLN A 81 -8.26 13.33 -14.70
C GLN A 81 -7.95 12.95 -13.23
N ILE A 82 -6.97 12.10 -13.00
CA ILE A 82 -6.57 11.66 -11.66
C ILE A 82 -6.09 12.85 -10.83
N SER A 83 -5.26 13.74 -11.40
CA SER A 83 -4.75 14.92 -10.70
C SER A 83 -5.85 15.85 -10.17
N ASN A 84 -6.96 15.97 -10.90
CA ASN A 84 -8.11 16.76 -10.48
C ASN A 84 -8.96 16.02 -9.44
N ASN A 85 -9.18 14.71 -9.64
CA ASN A 85 -9.97 13.89 -8.73
C ASN A 85 -9.31 13.73 -7.36
N MET A 86 -7.97 13.68 -7.30
CA MET A 86 -7.20 13.58 -6.05
C MET A 86 -7.41 14.78 -5.11
N LEU A 87 -7.98 15.90 -5.57
CA LEU A 87 -8.32 17.04 -4.70
C LEU A 87 -9.66 16.85 -3.98
N ILE A 88 -10.47 15.88 -4.42
CA ILE A 88 -11.83 15.67 -3.94
C ILE A 88 -11.90 14.35 -3.18
N ASP A 89 -11.40 13.28 -3.80
CA ASP A 89 -11.54 11.91 -3.32
C ASP A 89 -10.19 11.25 -3.07
N LYS A 90 -10.19 10.21 -2.22
CA LYS A 90 -9.01 9.36 -2.00
C LYS A 90 -8.87 8.37 -3.16
N VAL A 91 -8.46 8.86 -4.32
CA VAL A 91 -8.36 8.05 -5.55
C VAL A 91 -7.54 6.77 -5.33
N CYS A 92 -6.51 6.82 -4.48
CA CYS A 92 -5.69 5.65 -4.15
C CYS A 92 -6.46 4.50 -3.45
N GLU A 93 -7.63 4.74 -2.84
CA GLU A 93 -8.44 3.71 -2.19
C GLU A 93 -9.52 3.14 -3.13
N GLU A 94 -9.84 3.85 -4.21
CA GLU A 94 -10.99 3.56 -5.09
C GLU A 94 -10.59 3.26 -6.54
N TYR A 95 -9.30 3.43 -6.90
CA TYR A 95 -8.84 3.21 -8.26
C TYR A 95 -9.05 1.76 -8.69
N PRO A 96 -9.63 1.49 -9.88
CA PRO A 96 -10.02 0.14 -10.29
C PRO A 96 -8.83 -0.80 -10.47
N GLU A 97 -7.69 -0.27 -10.93
CA GLU A 97 -6.46 -1.05 -11.08
C GLU A 97 -5.74 -1.14 -9.73
N ILE A 98 -5.98 -2.21 -8.98
CA ILE A 98 -5.52 -2.36 -7.58
C ILE A 98 -4.00 -2.25 -7.47
N HIS A 99 -3.24 -2.74 -8.46
CA HIS A 99 -1.78 -2.65 -8.48
C HIS A 99 -1.25 -1.22 -8.54
N MET A 100 -2.09 -0.24 -8.88
CA MET A 100 -1.75 1.18 -8.86
C MET A 100 -2.06 1.86 -7.53
N GLN A 101 -2.92 1.29 -6.69
CA GLN A 101 -3.41 1.93 -5.47
C GLN A 101 -2.30 2.32 -4.50
N GLY A 102 -1.33 1.43 -4.26
CA GLY A 102 -0.17 1.75 -3.42
C GLY A 102 0.64 2.93 -3.96
N ARG A 103 0.95 2.93 -5.27
CA ARG A 103 1.70 4.03 -5.91
C ARG A 103 0.92 5.35 -5.86
N LEU A 104 -0.39 5.31 -6.10
CA LEU A 104 -1.27 6.46 -5.94
C LEU A 104 -1.31 6.97 -4.49
N PHE A 105 -1.26 6.09 -3.50
CA PHE A 105 -1.20 6.47 -2.08
C PHE A 105 0.06 7.26 -1.77
N HIS A 106 1.24 6.82 -2.24
CA HIS A 106 2.49 7.54 -1.98
C HIS A 106 2.54 8.91 -2.67
N VAL A 107 1.97 9.01 -3.89
CA VAL A 107 1.79 10.31 -4.57
C VAL A 107 0.84 11.20 -3.76
N ASN A 108 -0.30 10.67 -3.31
CA ASN A 108 -1.27 11.42 -2.50
C ASN A 108 -0.62 11.96 -1.22
N GLN A 109 0.17 11.15 -0.52
CA GLN A 109 0.78 11.55 0.75
C GLN A 109 1.89 12.58 0.60
N LEU A 110 2.69 12.49 -0.46
CA LEU A 110 3.66 13.54 -0.80
C LEU A 110 2.94 14.89 -1.01
N LEU A 111 1.85 14.90 -1.77
CA LEU A 111 1.07 16.10 -2.06
C LEU A 111 0.28 16.60 -0.84
N PHE A 112 -0.29 15.69 -0.04
CA PHE A 112 -0.98 16.00 1.21
C PHE A 112 -0.09 16.81 2.15
N LYS A 113 1.16 16.37 2.33
CA LYS A 113 2.18 17.05 3.13
C LYS A 113 2.53 18.42 2.55
N ALA A 114 2.90 18.48 1.28
CA ALA A 114 3.34 19.71 0.62
C ALA A 114 2.28 20.83 0.63
N TYR A 115 0.98 20.47 0.62
CA TYR A 115 -0.12 21.43 0.62
C TYR A 115 -0.90 21.53 1.94
N ASN A 116 -0.38 20.96 3.03
CA ASN A 116 -0.98 21.01 4.36
C ASN A 116 -2.48 20.66 4.36
N GLY A 117 -2.83 19.56 3.69
CA GLY A 117 -4.19 19.00 3.69
C GLY A 117 -5.17 19.49 2.63
N LYS A 118 -4.70 20.10 1.53
CA LYS A 118 -5.56 20.31 0.35
C LYS A 118 -6.00 19.01 -0.32
N PHE A 119 -5.17 17.98 -0.28
CA PHE A 119 -5.51 16.62 -0.71
C PHE A 119 -6.19 15.87 0.44
N PRO A 120 -7.10 14.92 0.17
CA PRO A 120 -7.62 14.04 1.21
C PRO A 120 -6.50 13.22 1.87
N ASN A 121 -6.58 13.04 3.19
CA ASN A 121 -5.60 12.24 3.92
C ASN A 121 -5.93 10.74 3.82
N ALA A 122 -5.36 10.04 2.83
CA ALA A 122 -5.38 8.58 2.75
C ALA A 122 -4.38 7.98 3.75
N LYS A 123 -4.61 6.77 4.25
CA LYS A 123 -3.70 6.15 5.23
C LYS A 123 -3.33 4.73 4.84
N ALA A 124 -2.19 4.29 5.33
CA ALA A 124 -1.76 2.91 5.27
C ALA A 124 -1.89 2.25 6.64
N SER A 125 -2.07 0.94 6.63
CA SER A 125 -2.00 0.09 7.81
C SER A 125 -0.74 -0.75 7.75
N VAL A 126 -0.03 -0.80 8.88
CA VAL A 126 1.06 -1.76 9.12
C VAL A 126 0.53 -2.80 10.10
N VAL A 127 0.39 -4.04 9.64
CA VAL A 127 -0.13 -5.15 10.46
C VAL A 127 1.05 -6.01 10.89
N HIS A 128 1.25 -6.09 12.20
CA HIS A 128 2.28 -6.90 12.84
C HIS A 128 1.66 -8.20 13.33
N PHE A 129 2.13 -9.34 12.85
CA PHE A 129 1.53 -10.62 13.19
C PHE A 129 2.55 -11.76 13.20
N SER A 130 2.14 -12.91 13.71
CA SER A 130 2.88 -14.16 13.57
C SER A 130 1.99 -15.28 13.07
N MET A 131 2.53 -16.12 12.19
CA MET A 131 1.88 -17.31 11.66
C MET A 131 2.81 -18.50 11.90
N THR A 132 2.42 -19.40 12.80
CA THR A 132 3.21 -20.59 13.15
C THR A 132 2.46 -21.84 12.72
N PRO A 133 3.04 -22.74 11.91
CA PRO A 133 2.38 -23.99 11.58
C PRO A 133 2.19 -24.84 12.84
N THR A 134 0.98 -25.34 13.08
CA THR A 134 0.67 -26.18 14.24
C THR A 134 1.32 -27.56 14.12
N ASN A 135 1.45 -28.05 12.89
CA ASN A 135 2.12 -29.29 12.53
C ASN A 135 2.92 -29.06 11.25
N GLY A 136 4.22 -29.33 11.29
CA GLY A 136 5.11 -29.22 10.12
C GLY A 136 6.23 -28.20 10.30
N GLU A 137 6.96 -27.95 9.21
CA GLU A 137 8.08 -27.01 9.19
C GLU A 137 7.59 -25.61 8.81
N VAL A 138 8.32 -24.60 9.28
CA VAL A 138 8.11 -23.21 8.88
C VAL A 138 8.46 -23.07 7.40
N GLN A 139 7.57 -22.45 6.64
CA GLN A 139 7.78 -22.13 5.22
C GLN A 139 7.53 -20.64 4.98
N LYS A 140 8.13 -20.11 3.91
CA LYS A 140 7.85 -18.75 3.46
C LYS A 140 6.43 -18.68 2.90
N LEU A 141 5.64 -17.75 3.42
CA LEU A 141 4.26 -17.51 2.96
C LEU A 141 4.24 -16.40 1.91
N THR A 142 3.38 -16.55 0.90
CA THR A 142 3.08 -15.51 -0.09
C THR A 142 2.03 -14.52 0.42
N ALA A 143 1.82 -13.41 -0.30
CA ALA A 143 0.75 -12.47 0.01
C ALA A 143 -0.62 -13.17 0.03
N GLU A 144 -0.88 -14.05 -0.94
CA GLU A 144 -2.10 -14.87 -1.00
C GLU A 144 -2.24 -15.75 0.25
N ASN A 145 -1.19 -16.48 0.64
CA ASN A 145 -1.27 -17.35 1.82
C ASN A 145 -1.62 -16.55 3.08
N ILE A 146 -1.03 -15.36 3.22
CA ILE A 146 -1.23 -14.48 4.37
C ILE A 146 -2.66 -13.95 4.41
N LEU A 147 -3.20 -13.44 3.31
CA LEU A 147 -4.59 -12.96 3.29
C LEU A 147 -5.58 -14.09 3.60
N LYS A 148 -5.40 -15.27 2.99
CA LYS A 148 -6.23 -16.45 3.29
C LYS A 148 -6.14 -16.86 4.76
N LEU A 149 -4.93 -16.84 5.34
CA LEU A 149 -4.74 -17.18 6.75
C LEU A 149 -5.37 -16.13 7.68
N LEU A 150 -5.24 -14.83 7.38
CA LEU A 150 -5.85 -13.74 8.15
C LEU A 150 -7.38 -13.72 8.10
N ASN A 151 -8.00 -14.34 7.09
CA ASN A 151 -9.44 -14.36 6.85
C ASN A 151 -10.27 -14.67 8.12
N ASN A 152 -9.81 -15.59 8.96
CA ASN A 152 -10.50 -16.00 10.19
C ASN A 152 -10.47 -14.94 11.31
N GLY A 153 -9.51 -14.02 11.27
CA GLY A 153 -9.38 -12.93 12.24
C GLY A 153 -10.07 -11.63 11.81
N LEU A 154 -10.50 -11.55 10.56
CA LEU A 154 -11.14 -10.36 10.00
C LEU A 154 -12.67 -10.45 10.07
N SER A 155 -13.32 -9.30 10.23
CA SER A 155 -14.77 -9.17 10.24
C SER A 155 -15.37 -9.47 8.87
N ASP A 156 -16.58 -10.02 8.80
CA ASP A 156 -17.26 -10.27 7.52
C ASP A 156 -17.61 -8.98 6.76
N ARG A 157 -17.43 -7.81 7.41
CA ARG A 157 -17.61 -6.49 6.79
C ARG A 157 -16.33 -5.97 6.12
N ASN A 158 -15.18 -6.61 6.37
CA ASN A 158 -13.91 -6.23 5.78
C ASN A 158 -13.99 -6.20 4.25
N LEU A 159 -13.33 -5.22 3.64
CA LEU A 159 -13.46 -4.96 2.20
C LEU A 159 -12.92 -6.12 1.35
N ILE A 160 -11.81 -6.75 1.76
CA ILE A 160 -11.20 -7.87 1.03
C ILE A 160 -12.20 -9.03 0.97
N LYS A 161 -12.79 -9.41 2.10
CA LYS A 161 -13.83 -10.46 2.15
C LYS A 161 -15.02 -10.17 1.25
N ARG A 162 -15.45 -8.91 1.17
CA ARG A 162 -16.61 -8.51 0.38
C ARG A 162 -16.34 -8.50 -1.13
N LEU A 163 -15.13 -8.16 -1.55
CA LEU A 163 -14.76 -8.09 -2.96
C LEU A 163 -14.21 -9.43 -3.49
N PHE A 164 -13.60 -10.23 -2.62
CA PHE A 164 -12.87 -11.45 -2.98
C PHE A 164 -13.32 -12.66 -2.16
N GLU A 165 -14.62 -12.79 -1.90
CA GLU A 165 -15.19 -13.86 -1.05
C GLU A 165 -14.75 -15.26 -1.52
N GLU A 166 -14.76 -15.49 -2.83
CA GLU A 166 -14.37 -16.77 -3.41
C GLU A 166 -12.88 -17.05 -3.24
N GLN A 167 -12.02 -16.07 -3.51
CA GLN A 167 -10.56 -16.21 -3.39
C GLN A 167 -10.12 -16.38 -1.92
N MET A 168 -10.85 -15.76 -0.99
CA MET A 168 -10.57 -15.85 0.45
C MET A 168 -11.04 -17.17 1.07
N SER A 169 -12.07 -17.80 0.51
CA SER A 169 -12.76 -18.95 1.14
C SER A 169 -12.62 -20.26 0.38
N LYS A 170 -12.24 -20.23 -0.90
CA LYS A 170 -12.07 -21.41 -1.75
C LYS A 170 -10.59 -21.57 -2.11
N ASN A 171 -10.24 -22.79 -2.49
CA ASN A 171 -8.91 -23.12 -2.98
C ASN A 171 -8.67 -22.68 -4.44
N ILE A 172 -8.82 -21.38 -4.71
CA ILE A 172 -8.55 -20.79 -6.03
C ILE A 172 -7.44 -19.76 -5.92
N GLN A 173 -6.80 -19.44 -7.06
CA GLN A 173 -5.75 -18.42 -7.12
C GLN A 173 -6.29 -17.05 -6.70
N PHE A 174 -5.46 -16.27 -6.01
CA PHE A 174 -5.77 -14.90 -5.60
C PHE A 174 -4.70 -13.91 -6.11
N PRO A 175 -4.64 -13.66 -7.43
CA PRO A 175 -3.58 -12.84 -8.02
C PRO A 175 -3.56 -11.40 -7.51
N GLU A 176 -4.71 -10.84 -7.11
CA GLU A 176 -4.81 -9.48 -6.57
C GLU A 176 -4.15 -9.34 -5.19
N ALA A 177 -3.85 -10.43 -4.48
CA ALA A 177 -3.23 -10.41 -3.16
C ALA A 177 -1.90 -9.63 -3.16
N GLU A 178 -1.09 -9.79 -4.21
CA GLU A 178 0.18 -9.08 -4.42
C GLU A 178 0.00 -7.57 -4.66
N SER A 179 -1.22 -7.12 -4.98
CA SER A 179 -1.56 -5.70 -5.14
C SER A 179 -2.24 -5.12 -3.90
N ILE A 180 -2.91 -5.95 -3.10
CA ILE A 180 -3.50 -5.57 -1.81
C ILE A 180 -2.39 -5.41 -0.77
N ILE A 181 -1.46 -6.35 -0.67
CA ILE A 181 -0.30 -6.26 0.21
C ILE A 181 0.81 -5.53 -0.54
N TRP A 182 1.10 -4.28 -0.15
CA TRP A 182 2.09 -3.44 -0.82
C TRP A 182 3.51 -3.82 -0.44
N GLU A 183 3.73 -4.18 0.82
CA GLU A 183 5.00 -4.68 1.33
C GLU A 183 4.76 -5.85 2.27
N LEU A 184 5.62 -6.84 2.20
CA LEU A 184 5.62 -7.99 3.09
C LEU A 184 7.04 -8.31 3.51
N THR A 185 7.32 -8.20 4.81
CA THR A 185 8.65 -8.42 5.35
C THR A 185 8.63 -9.49 6.44
N THR A 186 9.71 -10.27 6.50
CA THR A 186 9.96 -11.28 7.54
C THR A 186 11.43 -11.66 7.55
N GLU A 187 11.97 -11.98 8.72
CA GLU A 187 13.34 -12.50 8.88
C GLU A 187 13.37 -14.01 9.15
N ASP A 188 12.28 -14.58 9.66
CA ASP A 188 12.21 -15.95 10.16
C ASP A 188 11.06 -16.78 9.56
N ASN A 189 10.27 -16.20 8.66
CA ASN A 189 9.05 -16.77 8.07
C ASN A 189 7.96 -17.14 9.10
N VAL A 190 8.04 -16.58 10.31
CA VAL A 190 7.04 -16.75 11.38
C VAL A 190 6.45 -15.40 11.75
N ASN A 191 7.30 -14.40 11.97
CA ASN A 191 6.92 -13.04 12.31
C ASN A 191 6.95 -12.18 11.05
N TYR A 192 5.82 -11.53 10.77
CA TYR A 192 5.61 -10.77 9.55
C TYR A 192 5.10 -9.38 9.87
N ASP A 193 5.56 -8.43 9.06
CA ASP A 193 4.97 -7.12 8.93
C ASP A 193 4.45 -6.99 7.49
N LEU A 194 3.17 -6.66 7.34
CA LEU A 194 2.59 -6.29 6.05
C LEU A 194 2.20 -4.81 6.06
N VAL A 195 2.34 -4.17 4.91
CA VAL A 195 1.86 -2.81 4.65
C VAL A 195 0.76 -2.87 3.60
N THR A 196 -0.36 -2.21 3.85
CA THR A 196 -1.50 -2.12 2.93
C THR A 196 -2.26 -0.80 3.14
N SER A 197 -3.30 -0.54 2.34
CA SER A 197 -4.22 0.58 2.59
C SER A 197 -5.02 0.38 3.87
N GLU A 198 -5.27 1.46 4.61
CA GLU A 198 -6.25 1.46 5.72
C GLU A 198 -7.65 1.02 5.25
N ASN A 199 -7.99 1.25 3.97
CA ASN A 199 -9.24 0.81 3.37
C ASN A 199 -9.32 -0.72 3.19
N TRP A 200 -8.18 -1.40 3.05
CA TRP A 200 -8.12 -2.85 2.89
C TRP A 200 -8.18 -3.58 4.23
N ILE A 201 -7.35 -3.14 5.19
CA ILE A 201 -7.31 -3.70 6.54
C ILE A 201 -7.09 -2.54 7.50
N ASN A 202 -7.96 -2.42 8.50
CA ASN A 202 -7.74 -1.51 9.64
C ASN A 202 -8.03 -2.22 10.97
N LYS A 203 -7.81 -1.51 12.07
CA LYS A 203 -7.97 -2.05 13.42
C LYS A 203 -9.41 -2.49 13.72
N ASP A 204 -10.41 -1.81 13.16
CA ASP A 204 -11.82 -2.13 13.38
C ASP A 204 -12.27 -3.36 12.60
N ASP A 205 -11.47 -3.81 11.61
CA ASP A 205 -11.72 -5.06 10.90
C ASP A 205 -11.35 -6.29 11.71
N VAL A 206 -10.54 -6.20 12.76
CA VAL A 206 -10.08 -7.38 13.52
C VAL A 206 -11.12 -7.80 14.55
N THR A 207 -11.66 -9.01 14.41
CA THR A 207 -12.61 -9.62 15.34
C THR A 207 -11.96 -10.58 16.34
N ALA A 208 -10.80 -11.14 15.99
CA ALA A 208 -9.99 -11.98 16.86
C ALA A 208 -8.51 -11.71 16.62
N SER A 209 -7.76 -11.46 17.69
CA SER A 209 -6.30 -11.25 17.62
C SER A 209 -5.51 -12.56 17.67
N GLU A 210 -6.13 -13.68 18.05
CA GLU A 210 -5.51 -15.00 18.12
C GLU A 210 -6.54 -16.05 17.67
N PHE A 211 -6.17 -16.87 16.69
CA PHE A 211 -7.06 -17.86 16.09
C PHE A 211 -6.28 -18.93 15.31
N GLU A 212 -6.92 -20.07 15.07
CA GLU A 212 -6.42 -21.07 14.14
C GLU A 212 -6.96 -20.81 12.73
N SER A 213 -6.11 -21.06 11.72
CA SER A 213 -6.50 -20.98 10.32
C SER A 213 -5.88 -22.12 9.52
N VAL A 214 -6.50 -22.45 8.39
CA VAL A 214 -6.09 -23.57 7.55
C VAL A 214 -5.66 -23.01 6.21
N LEU A 215 -4.42 -23.30 5.82
CA LEU A 215 -3.94 -23.04 4.47
C LEU A 215 -4.15 -24.28 3.61
N GLU A 216 -5.01 -24.19 2.61
CA GLU A 216 -5.19 -25.24 1.61
C GLU A 216 -4.07 -25.14 0.56
N GLU A 217 -3.52 -26.28 0.15
CA GLU A 217 -2.58 -26.32 -0.98
C GLU A 217 -3.39 -26.13 -2.25
N VAL A 218 -3.10 -25.08 -3.03
CA VAL A 218 -3.76 -24.83 -4.32
C VAL A 218 -3.55 -26.07 -5.19
N GLU A 219 -4.63 -26.74 -5.58
CA GLU A 219 -4.54 -27.80 -6.57
C GLU A 219 -4.08 -27.15 -7.88
N ASP A 220 -2.82 -27.38 -8.26
CA ASP A 220 -2.37 -27.07 -9.61
C ASP A 220 -3.28 -27.85 -10.57
N GLU A 221 -4.11 -27.15 -11.36
CA GLU A 221 -4.83 -27.77 -12.47
C GLU A 221 -3.79 -28.38 -13.41
N ALA A 222 -3.77 -29.72 -13.45
CA ALA A 222 -2.86 -30.54 -14.23
C ALA A 222 -3.03 -30.42 -15.75
#